data_AF-A0A5P9CRI0-F1
#
_entry.id   AF-A0A5P9CRI0-F1
#
_cell.length_a   1.000
_cell.length_b   1.000
_cell.length_c   1.000
_cell.angle_alpha   90.00
_cell.angle_beta   90.00
_cell.angle_gamma   90.00
#
_symmetry.space_group_name_H-M   'P 1'
#
loop_
_entity.id
_entity.type
_entity.pdbx_description
1 polymer ?
#
loop_
_entity_poly.entity_id
_entity_poly.type
_entity_poly.pdbx_seq_one_letter_code
_entity_poly.pdbx_strand_id
1 'polypeptide(L)' 'MQLTSVQLKQLDDVVRQTRITRGENAGKRKDSLITVEHFDMRSFNKLLAKKLVTPSEYDFERYYATELGYRVWLVHKGD' A
#
# COMPACT_ATOMS: atom_id res chain seq x y z
N MET A 1 -8.57 -14.28 7.53
CA MET A 1 -9.14 -12.94 7.83
C MET A 1 -9.81 -12.43 6.56
N GLN A 2 -11.09 -12.07 6.57
CA GLN A 2 -11.77 -11.54 5.38
C GLN A 2 -11.62 -10.01 5.31
N LEU A 3 -11.02 -9.51 4.23
CA LEU A 3 -11.06 -8.10 3.85
C LEU A 3 -12.37 -7.81 3.11
N THR A 4 -12.88 -6.59 3.22
CA THR A 4 -14.03 -6.15 2.42
C THR A 4 -13.61 -5.91 0.96
N SER A 5 -14.57 -5.88 0.03
CA SER A 5 -14.32 -5.57 -1.39
C SER A 5 -13.60 -4.22 -1.57
N VAL A 6 -13.98 -3.20 -0.79
CA VAL A 6 -13.33 -1.88 -0.77
C VAL A 6 -11.87 -1.98 -0.33
N GLN A 7 -11.59 -2.76 0.73
CA GLN A 7 -10.22 -2.97 1.22
C GLN A 7 -9.36 -3.74 0.22
N LEU A 8 -9.92 -4.72 -0.47
CA LEU A 8 -9.23 -5.46 -1.52
C LEU A 8 -8.88 -4.57 -2.71
N LYS A 9 -9.80 -3.69 -3.13
CA LYS A 9 -9.55 -2.72 -4.19
C LYS A 9 -8.44 -1.73 -3.80
N GLN A 10 -8.50 -1.17 -2.60
CA GLN A 10 -7.46 -0.27 -2.08
C GLN A 10 -6.10 -0.97 -1.99
N LEU A 11 -6.07 -2.26 -1.60
CA LEU A 11 -4.85 -3.05 -1.56
C LEU A 11 -4.28 -3.30 -2.98
N ASP A 12 -5.13 -3.60 -3.97
CA ASP A 12 -4.71 -3.74 -5.38
C ASP A 12 -4.10 -2.44 -5.92
N ASP A 13 -4.75 -1.30 -5.68
CA ASP A 13 -4.26 0.02 -6.10
C ASP A 13 -2.87 0.31 -5.50
N VAL A 14 -2.70 0.06 -4.19
CA VAL A 14 -1.42 0.25 -3.51
C VAL A 14 -0.34 -0.72 -4.02
N VAL A 15 -0.66 -2.00 -4.26
CA VAL A 15 0.30 -2.98 -4.81
C VAL A 15 0.79 -2.52 -6.18
N ARG A 16 -0.11 -2.06 -7.06
CA ARG A 16 0.26 -1.55 -8.39
C ARG A 16 1.16 -0.32 -8.30
N GLN A 17 0.80 0.64 -7.45
CA GLN A 17 1.60 1.84 -7.23
C GLN A 17 2.98 1.53 -6.63
N THR A 18 3.05 0.54 -5.73
CA THR A 18 4.32 0.03 -5.16
C THR A 18 5.25 -0.49 -6.24
N ARG A 19 4.73 -1.29 -7.17
CA ARG A 19 5.53 -1.88 -8.26
C ARG A 19 6.09 -0.80 -9.18
N ILE A 20 5.27 0.19 -9.55
CA ILE A 20 5.70 1.33 -10.37
C ILE A 20 6.80 2.12 -9.64
N THR A 21 6.54 2.48 -8.38
CA THR A 21 7.46 3.36 -7.65
C THR A 21 8.76 2.66 -7.25
N ARG A 22 8.77 1.35 -6.95
CA ARG A 22 10.01 0.58 -6.75
C ARG A 22 10.89 0.58 -8.00
N GLY A 23 10.29 0.57 -9.19
CA GLY A 23 11.01 0.76 -10.46
C GLY A 23 11.59 2.17 -10.60
N GLU A 24 10.81 3.19 -10.26
CA GLU A 24 11.21 4.61 -10.37
C GLU A 24 12.27 5.07 -9.33
N ASN A 25 12.27 4.46 -8.14
CA ASN A 25 13.09 4.88 -7.01
C ASN A 25 14.33 4.00 -6.76
N ALA A 26 14.64 3.06 -7.65
CA ALA A 26 15.89 2.31 -7.59
C ALA A 26 17.09 3.28 -7.56
N GLY A 27 17.77 3.38 -6.41
CA GLY A 27 18.96 4.22 -6.20
C GLY A 27 18.74 5.60 -5.56
N LYS A 28 17.53 5.96 -5.12
CA LYS A 28 17.26 7.27 -4.47
C LYS A 28 17.36 7.22 -2.93
N ARG A 29 17.47 8.37 -2.26
CA ARG A 29 17.51 8.53 -0.78
C ARG A 29 16.12 8.85 -0.20
N LYS A 30 15.88 8.40 1.04
CA LYS A 30 14.62 8.48 1.80
C LYS A 30 14.27 9.92 2.25
N ASP A 31 12.97 10.26 2.33
CA ASP A 31 12.45 11.58 2.74
C ASP A 31 11.59 11.48 4.04
N SER A 32 11.43 12.58 4.79
CA SER A 32 11.16 12.57 6.25
C SER A 32 9.92 13.31 6.78
N LEU A 33 9.06 13.93 5.96
CA LEU A 33 7.89 14.71 6.41
C LEU A 33 6.60 14.28 5.67
N ILE A 34 5.42 14.15 6.35
CA ILE A 34 4.25 13.33 5.87
C ILE A 34 2.86 14.01 5.93
N THR A 35 2.02 13.88 4.87
CA THR A 35 0.53 14.00 4.85
C THR A 35 -0.16 13.26 3.68
N VAL A 36 -1.45 12.86 3.82
CA VAL A 36 -2.20 11.97 2.89
C VAL A 36 -3.64 12.45 2.68
N GLU A 37 -4.03 12.74 1.44
CA GLU A 37 -5.35 13.34 1.15
C GLU A 37 -6.29 12.51 0.25
N HIS A 38 -5.86 11.38 -0.33
CA HIS A 38 -6.62 10.72 -1.43
C HIS A 38 -7.30 9.37 -1.11
N PHE A 39 -7.26 8.86 0.13
CA PHE A 39 -7.90 7.58 0.48
C PHE A 39 -9.10 7.78 1.41
N ASP A 40 -10.14 6.94 1.30
CA ASP A 40 -11.06 6.73 2.42
C ASP A 40 -10.25 6.17 3.59
N MET A 41 -9.87 7.09 4.49
CA MET A 41 -8.99 6.81 5.60
C MET A 41 -9.57 5.75 6.54
N ARG A 42 -10.89 5.53 6.61
CA ARG A 42 -11.45 4.48 7.48
C ARG A 42 -11.09 3.09 6.99
N SER A 43 -11.29 2.83 5.69
CA SER A 43 -10.96 1.56 5.05
C SER A 43 -9.44 1.38 4.96
N PHE A 44 -8.71 2.46 4.68
CA PHE A 44 -7.26 2.47 4.56
C PHE A 44 -6.54 2.27 5.91
N ASN A 45 -7.04 2.88 6.99
CA ASN A 45 -6.53 2.69 8.35
C ASN A 45 -6.62 1.22 8.78
N LYS A 46 -7.60 0.46 8.26
CA LYS A 46 -7.70 -0.98 8.53
C LYS A 46 -6.62 -1.78 7.81
N LEU A 47 -6.16 -1.34 6.63
CA LEU A 47 -4.99 -1.92 5.94
C LEU A 47 -3.69 -1.62 6.72
N LEU A 48 -3.55 -0.39 7.23
CA LEU A 48 -2.44 0.02 8.09
C LEU A 48 -2.40 -0.74 9.41
N ALA A 49 -3.53 -0.83 10.11
CA ALA A 49 -3.65 -1.57 11.37
C ALA A 49 -3.34 -3.06 11.20
N LYS A 50 -3.62 -3.62 10.01
CA LYS A 50 -3.29 -5.00 9.64
C LYS A 50 -1.87 -5.15 9.07
N LYS A 51 -1.08 -4.09 9.00
CA LYS A 51 0.29 -4.08 8.45
C LYS A 51 0.36 -4.58 6.99
N LEU A 52 -0.71 -4.39 6.22
CA LEU A 52 -0.76 -4.77 4.80
C LEU A 52 -0.16 -3.70 3.89
N VAL A 53 -0.22 -2.45 4.34
CA VAL A 53 0.41 -1.30 3.68
C VAL A 53 1.26 -0.54 4.69
N THR A 54 2.27 0.15 4.21
CA THR A 54 3.18 0.99 4.98
C THR A 54 3.42 2.29 4.22
N PRO A 55 3.60 3.44 4.90
CA PRO A 55 4.04 4.65 4.21
C PRO A 55 5.36 4.38 3.49
N SER A 56 5.52 5.04 2.34
CA SER A 56 6.76 5.02 1.58
C SER A 56 7.87 5.72 2.34
N GLU A 57 9.08 5.20 2.19
CA GLU A 57 10.27 5.81 2.76
C GLU A 57 10.81 6.97 1.89
N TYR A 58 10.32 7.14 0.67
CA TYR A 58 10.88 8.05 -0.34
C TYR A 58 9.93 9.17 -0.79
N ASP A 59 8.64 8.99 -0.56
CA ASP A 59 7.59 9.91 -1.00
C ASP A 59 6.43 9.75 -0.03
N PHE A 60 6.22 10.75 0.80
CA PHE A 60 5.31 10.68 1.92
C PHE A 60 3.82 10.66 1.52
N GLU A 61 3.51 11.02 0.28
CA GLU A 61 2.15 10.93 -0.27
C GLU A 61 1.83 9.52 -0.77
N ARG A 62 2.84 8.62 -0.82
CA ARG A 62 2.70 7.26 -1.32
C ARG A 62 2.73 6.23 -0.20
N TYR A 63 1.96 5.17 -0.40
CA TYR A 63 2.00 3.97 0.42
C TYR A 63 2.47 2.78 -0.41
N TYR A 64 3.09 1.82 0.27
CA TYR A 64 3.51 0.57 -0.32
C TYR A 64 2.86 -0.63 0.32
N ALA A 65 2.59 -1.63 -0.50
CA ALA A 65 2.22 -2.94 0.00
C ALA A 65 3.43 -3.56 0.70
N THR A 66 3.21 -4.06 1.91
CA THR A 66 4.21 -4.86 2.63
C THR A 66 4.30 -6.25 2.00
N GLU A 67 5.31 -7.05 2.37
CA GLU A 67 5.37 -8.47 1.99
C GLU A 67 4.15 -9.27 2.44
N LEU A 68 3.49 -8.84 3.52
CA LEU A 68 2.22 -9.43 3.97
C LEU A 68 1.07 -8.98 3.08
N GLY A 69 0.98 -7.68 2.77
CA GLY A 69 -0.02 -7.13 1.85
C GLY A 69 0.06 -7.77 0.46
N TYR A 70 1.28 -7.96 -0.05
CA TYR A 70 1.51 -8.62 -1.34
C TYR A 70 1.03 -10.08 -1.33
N ARG A 71 1.32 -10.83 -0.27
CA ARG A 71 0.83 -12.21 -0.11
C ARG A 71 -0.69 -12.28 -0.03
N VAL A 72 -1.32 -11.40 0.75
CA VAL A 72 -2.79 -11.33 0.85
C VAL A 72 -3.40 -10.98 -0.50
N TRP A 73 -2.82 -10.03 -1.23
CA TRP A 73 -3.24 -9.70 -2.59
C TRP A 73 -3.13 -10.88 -3.54
N LEU A 74 -2.00 -11.61 -3.56
CA LEU A 74 -1.80 -12.77 -4.43
C LEU A 74 -2.85 -13.86 -4.24
N VAL A 75 -3.20 -14.17 -2.99
CA VAL A 75 -4.25 -15.15 -2.66
C VAL A 75 -5.60 -14.73 -3.24
N HIS A 76 -5.92 -13.43 -3.21
CA HIS A 76 -7.20 -12.91 -3.72
C HIS A 76 -7.21 -12.60 -5.22
N LYS A 77 -6.06 -12.52 -5.88
CA LYS A 77 -5.94 -12.28 -7.33
C LYS A 77 -5.85 -13.57 -8.14
N GLY A 78 -5.56 -14.70 -7.47
CA GLY A 78 -5.51 -16.04 -8.05
C GLY A 78 -6.83 -16.79 -8.02
N ASP A 79 -7.83 -16.30 -7.29
CA ASP A 79 -9.25 -16.67 -7.38
C ASP A 79 -9.97 -15.78 -8.42
#